data_AF-A0A956JSN0-F1
#
_entry.id   AF-A0A956JSN0-F1
#
_cell.length_a   1.000
_cell.length_b   1.000
_cell.length_c   1.000
_cell.angle_alpha   90.00
_cell.angle_beta   90.00
_cell.angle_gamma   90.00
#
_symmetry.space_group_name_H-M   'P 1'
#
loop_
_entity.id
_entity.type
_entity.pdbx_description
1 polymer ?
#
loop_
_entity_poly.entity_id
_entity_poly.type
_entity_poly.pdbx_seq_one_letter_code
_entity_poly.pdbx_strand_id
1 'polypeptide(L)'
;MRRYSTHFSLSACLLFGLAVAGCKPIGDGSLGARCKTDDDCDKSQNLICPSHAFGHGVTSYCSIDPRLRANMAELPNLKQWATSSEGTSEFKVPGAPPDETPFGIEQLVGEPDVLACSFLPELWAPASQRAGVVTITLSYRTAVFATGIEIVEVENPGAVIKVEAVAAAGGDPFTVWEGDDPTRACPGIFRIPITQTTQLVDKLIVHVNTEIRHKNRPFLTDYVTLDAVGLYGIAPSSPDGGTDALDASPDVGPDASPDVGPDAPSADAGVDQSTSG
;
A
#
# COMPACT_ATOMS: atom_id res chain seq x y z
N MET A 1 36.40 31.22 27.55
CA MET A 1 35.91 30.20 28.51
C MET A 1 34.43 29.96 28.24
N ARG A 2 33.99 28.68 28.32
CA ARG A 2 32.62 28.12 28.14
C ARG A 2 32.10 28.15 26.69
N ARG A 3 32.13 27.06 25.90
CA ARG A 3 31.41 25.75 25.93
C ARG A 3 29.89 25.88 25.95
N TYR A 4 29.26 25.54 24.82
CA TYR A 4 27.96 24.86 24.77
C TYR A 4 28.14 23.53 24.02
N SER A 5 27.66 22.47 24.66
CA SER A 5 27.78 21.06 24.30
C SER A 5 26.45 20.62 23.69
N THR A 6 26.45 20.14 22.45
CA THR A 6 25.32 19.39 21.87
C THR A 6 25.58 17.90 22.08
N HIS A 7 24.84 17.29 23.01
CA HIS A 7 24.74 15.84 23.12
C HIS A 7 23.74 15.33 22.07
N PHE A 8 24.22 14.63 21.05
CA PHE A 8 23.41 13.68 20.28
C PHE A 8 23.52 12.33 20.99
N SER A 9 22.41 11.82 21.51
CA SER A 9 22.35 10.54 22.22
C SER A 9 22.26 9.38 21.23
N LEU A 10 23.12 8.39 21.44
CA LEU A 10 23.12 7.08 20.78
C LEU A 10 21.75 6.39 20.95
N SER A 11 21.07 6.05 19.87
CA SER A 11 20.01 5.03 19.89
C SER A 11 19.70 4.49 18.49
N ALA A 12 20.70 3.93 17.80
CA ALA A 12 20.50 3.24 16.52
C ALA A 12 21.34 1.97 16.33
N CYS A 13 22.05 1.48 17.37
CA CYS A 13 22.98 0.35 17.24
C CYS A 13 22.48 -1.01 17.76
N LEU A 14 21.17 -1.21 17.97
CA LEU A 14 20.66 -2.45 18.61
C LEU A 14 19.43 -3.10 17.94
N LEU A 15 19.27 -3.01 16.60
CA LEU A 15 18.07 -3.57 15.93
C LEU A 15 18.28 -4.75 14.98
N PHE A 16 19.48 -5.34 14.89
CA PHE A 16 19.61 -6.67 14.29
C PHE A 16 20.43 -7.56 15.22
N GLY A 17 19.73 -8.39 15.99
CA GLY A 17 20.27 -9.37 16.93
C GLY A 17 20.99 -10.54 16.25
N LEU A 18 21.95 -10.25 15.38
CA LEU A 18 22.97 -11.21 14.95
C LEU A 18 24.23 -10.93 15.76
N ALA A 19 24.24 -11.43 16.99
CA ALA A 19 25.49 -11.59 17.73
C ALA A 19 26.27 -12.74 17.06
N VAL A 20 27.00 -12.43 15.98
CA VAL A 20 28.00 -13.35 15.45
C VAL A 20 29.13 -13.42 16.47
N ALA A 21 29.32 -14.58 17.08
CA ALA A 21 30.41 -14.81 18.03
C ALA A 21 31.75 -14.49 17.34
N GLY A 22 32.40 -13.39 17.76
CA GLY A 22 33.71 -12.97 17.25
C GLY A 22 33.80 -11.51 16.80
N CYS A 23 32.68 -10.84 16.53
CA CYS A 23 32.68 -9.46 16.02
C CYS A 23 32.37 -8.42 17.11
N LYS A 24 33.23 -7.38 17.24
CA LYS A 24 32.99 -6.23 18.15
C LYS A 24 32.50 -5.02 17.35
N PRO A 25 31.41 -4.34 17.76
CA PRO A 25 30.93 -3.15 17.08
C PRO A 25 31.95 -2.00 17.18
N ILE A 26 32.10 -1.24 16.10
CA ILE A 26 32.93 -0.04 16.05
C ILE A 26 32.11 1.12 16.62
N GLY A 27 32.58 1.71 17.71
CA GLY A 27 31.84 2.71 18.49
C GLY A 27 31.71 4.11 17.87
N ASP A 28 31.71 4.24 16.54
CA ASP A 28 31.75 5.54 15.84
C ASP A 28 30.59 5.78 14.85
N GLY A 29 29.60 4.90 14.79
CA GLY A 29 28.47 5.04 13.85
C GLY A 29 28.77 4.54 12.43
N SER A 30 29.89 3.84 12.21
CA SER A 30 30.12 3.07 10.99
C SER A 30 29.44 1.69 11.05
N LEU A 31 28.78 1.28 9.96
CA LEU A 31 28.23 -0.06 9.75
C LEU A 31 29.35 -1.08 9.45
N GLY A 32 30.26 -1.29 10.40
CA GLY A 32 31.39 -2.21 10.25
C GLY A 32 31.60 -3.10 11.47
N ALA A 33 31.92 -4.37 11.23
CA ALA A 33 32.39 -5.31 12.23
C ALA A 33 33.88 -5.59 12.01
N ARG A 34 34.66 -5.65 13.10
CA ARG A 34 36.05 -6.15 13.06
C ARG A 34 36.06 -7.65 13.28
N CYS A 35 36.53 -8.41 12.29
CA CYS A 35 36.79 -9.84 12.42
C CYS A 35 38.21 -10.09 12.91
N LYS A 36 38.43 -11.15 13.68
CA LYS A 36 39.74 -11.48 14.26
C LYS A 36 40.67 -12.19 13.27
N THR A 37 40.11 -12.94 12.32
CA THR A 37 40.83 -13.72 11.31
C THR A 37 40.03 -13.76 10.02
N ASP A 38 40.70 -14.10 8.90
CA ASP A 38 40.05 -14.24 7.59
C ASP A 38 39.01 -15.40 7.59
N ASP A 39 39.26 -16.47 8.36
CA ASP A 39 38.34 -17.61 8.54
C ASP A 39 36.99 -17.24 9.21
N ASP A 40 36.92 -16.12 9.94
CA ASP A 40 35.68 -15.67 10.59
C ASP A 40 34.75 -14.93 9.60
N CYS A 41 35.26 -14.36 8.50
CA CYS A 41 34.44 -13.68 7.49
C CYS A 41 33.79 -14.67 6.50
N ASP A 42 34.45 -15.79 6.17
CA ASP A 42 33.96 -16.77 5.17
C ASP A 42 32.70 -17.54 5.63
N LYS A 43 32.45 -17.58 6.94
CA LYS A 43 31.22 -18.19 7.50
C LYS A 43 30.00 -17.28 7.45
N SER A 44 30.16 -16.03 7.03
CA SER A 44 29.05 -15.09 6.83
C SER A 44 28.74 -14.97 5.34
N GLN A 45 27.64 -15.56 4.89
CA GLN A 45 27.26 -15.66 3.47
C GLN A 45 27.00 -14.31 2.76
N ASN A 46 27.26 -13.16 3.41
CA ASN A 46 26.87 -11.82 2.95
C ASN A 46 28.01 -10.77 3.04
N LEU A 47 29.26 -11.17 3.27
CA LEU A 47 30.40 -10.24 3.37
C LEU A 47 31.47 -10.58 2.32
N ILE A 48 32.02 -9.53 1.68
CA ILE A 48 33.17 -9.67 0.77
C ILE A 48 34.42 -9.15 1.49
N CYS A 49 35.46 -9.99 1.56
CA CYS A 49 36.81 -9.56 1.87
C CYS A 49 37.54 -9.18 0.57
N PRO A 50 37.96 -7.92 0.38
CA PRO A 50 38.88 -7.62 -0.71
C PRO A 50 40.20 -8.33 -0.44
N SER A 51 40.56 -9.29 -1.29
CA SER A 51 41.87 -9.92 -1.26
C SER A 51 42.93 -8.90 -1.68
N HIS A 52 43.54 -8.21 -0.72
CA HIS A 52 44.77 -7.47 -0.95
C HIS A 52 45.97 -8.25 -0.43
N ALA A 53 46.88 -8.51 -1.36
CA ALA A 53 48.14 -9.19 -1.16
C ALA A 53 49.04 -8.52 -0.11
N PHE A 54 49.65 -9.38 0.71
CA PHE A 54 50.88 -9.24 1.48
C PHE A 54 51.44 -7.83 1.76
N GLY A 55 51.43 -7.45 3.04
CA GLY A 55 52.33 -6.43 3.58
C GLY A 55 51.82 -5.80 4.87
N HIS A 56 52.19 -6.40 6.02
CA HIS A 56 52.18 -5.83 7.38
C HIS A 56 51.00 -4.93 7.79
N GLY A 57 50.08 -5.50 8.58
CA GLY A 57 49.39 -4.78 9.66
C GLY A 57 48.15 -3.97 9.29
N VAL A 58 47.32 -4.44 8.37
CA VAL A 58 46.05 -3.77 8.03
C VAL A 58 44.87 -4.50 8.66
N THR A 59 44.01 -3.74 9.33
CA THR A 59 42.73 -4.22 9.86
C THR A 59 41.80 -4.52 8.67
N SER A 60 41.45 -5.78 8.43
CA SER A 60 40.45 -6.13 7.43
C SER A 60 39.06 -5.65 7.89
N TYR A 61 38.43 -4.79 7.09
CA TYR A 61 37.05 -4.38 7.29
C TYR A 61 36.18 -5.23 6.38
N CYS A 62 35.37 -6.11 6.97
CA CYS A 62 34.36 -6.85 6.23
C CYS A 62 33.30 -5.83 5.78
N SER A 63 33.26 -5.53 4.49
CA SER A 63 32.31 -4.58 3.90
C SER A 63 31.11 -5.38 3.38
N ILE A 64 29.90 -4.86 3.61
CA ILE A 64 28.68 -5.39 2.97
C ILE A 64 28.94 -5.41 1.45
N ASP A 65 28.61 -6.52 0.80
CA ASP A 65 28.72 -6.66 -0.66
C ASP A 65 28.13 -5.41 -1.35
N PRO A 66 28.88 -4.70 -2.21
CA PRO A 66 28.37 -3.56 -2.98
C PRO A 66 27.09 -3.87 -3.77
N ARG A 67 26.84 -5.14 -4.14
CA ARG A 67 25.60 -5.60 -4.78
C ARG A 67 24.41 -5.59 -3.81
N LEU A 68 24.61 -5.98 -2.54
CA LEU A 68 23.60 -5.80 -1.49
C LEU A 68 23.38 -4.31 -1.18
N ARG A 69 24.43 -3.49 -1.22
CA ARG A 69 24.33 -2.03 -1.02
C ARG A 69 23.57 -1.32 -2.13
N ALA A 70 23.73 -1.75 -3.38
CA ALA A 70 22.98 -1.24 -4.52
C ALA A 70 21.50 -1.65 -4.49
N ASN A 71 21.20 -2.86 -3.99
CA ASN A 71 19.82 -3.36 -3.90
C ASN A 71 19.06 -2.87 -2.65
N MET A 72 19.76 -2.37 -1.62
CA MET A 72 19.13 -1.76 -0.43
C MET A 72 18.79 -0.27 -0.61
N ALA A 73 19.32 0.37 -1.66
CA ALA A 73 19.16 1.79 -1.91
C ALA A 73 17.92 2.15 -2.77
N GLU A 74 17.20 1.16 -3.29
CA GLU A 74 16.02 1.40 -4.12
C GLU A 74 15.01 0.23 -4.06
N LEU A 75 14.67 -0.24 -2.85
CA LEU A 75 13.40 -0.99 -2.73
C LEU A 75 12.29 -0.05 -3.25
N PRO A 76 11.45 -0.49 -4.20
CA PRO A 76 10.53 0.41 -4.87
C PRO A 76 9.56 0.98 -3.83
N ASN A 77 9.59 2.31 -3.67
CA ASN A 77 8.53 3.01 -2.98
C ASN A 77 7.25 2.81 -3.81
N LEU A 78 6.37 1.98 -3.29
CA LEU A 78 5.10 1.65 -3.93
C LEU A 78 4.02 2.55 -3.36
N LYS A 79 3.31 3.22 -4.27
CA LYS A 79 1.98 3.76 -4.03
C LYS A 79 0.99 2.78 -4.66
N GLN A 80 -0.04 2.40 -3.92
CA GLN A 80 -1.11 1.55 -4.41
C GLN A 80 -2.43 1.97 -3.79
N TRP A 81 -3.52 1.62 -4.47
CA TRP A 81 -4.88 1.84 -3.99
C TRP A 81 -5.52 0.53 -3.55
N ALA A 82 -6.58 0.63 -2.75
CA ALA A 82 -7.30 -0.54 -2.28
C ALA A 82 -7.83 -1.37 -3.46
N THR A 83 -7.71 -2.69 -3.36
CA THR A 83 -8.24 -3.65 -4.34
C THR A 83 -9.53 -4.33 -3.90
N SER A 84 -9.86 -4.22 -2.62
CA SER A 84 -11.15 -4.62 -2.08
C SER A 84 -11.45 -3.83 -0.80
N SER A 85 -12.73 -3.70 -0.48
CA SER A 85 -13.21 -2.96 0.67
C SER A 85 -14.37 -3.70 1.36
N GLU A 86 -14.48 -3.52 2.67
CA GLU A 86 -15.55 -3.99 3.52
C GLU A 86 -15.87 -2.92 4.56
N GLY A 87 -17.10 -2.84 5.04
CA GLY A 87 -17.49 -1.76 5.94
C GLY A 87 -18.66 -2.12 6.84
N THR A 88 -18.77 -1.41 7.97
CA THR A 88 -19.89 -1.57 8.91
C THR A 88 -21.09 -0.69 8.57
N SER A 89 -20.93 0.25 7.64
CA SER A 89 -21.98 1.19 7.24
C SER A 89 -21.80 1.65 5.81
N GLU A 90 -22.89 1.66 5.06
CA GLU A 90 -22.95 2.17 3.69
C GLU A 90 -24.37 2.66 3.38
N PHE A 91 -24.47 3.71 2.56
CA PHE A 91 -25.75 4.22 2.09
C PHE A 91 -26.35 3.24 1.08
N LYS A 92 -27.64 2.94 1.25
CA LYS A 92 -28.40 2.13 0.31
C LYS A 92 -29.45 2.99 -0.35
N VAL A 93 -29.33 3.18 -1.65
CA VAL A 93 -30.36 3.84 -2.45
C VAL A 93 -31.60 2.94 -2.51
N PRO A 94 -32.76 3.36 -1.99
CA PRO A 94 -33.97 2.56 -2.04
C PRO A 94 -34.40 2.30 -3.48
N GLY A 95 -34.56 1.01 -3.84
CA GLY A 95 -35.00 0.60 -5.17
C GLY A 95 -33.90 0.55 -6.24
N ALA A 96 -32.63 0.75 -5.87
CA ALA A 96 -31.52 0.47 -6.78
C ALA A 96 -31.47 -1.02 -7.16
N PRO A 97 -31.06 -1.35 -8.40
CA PRO A 97 -30.79 -2.71 -8.82
C PRO A 97 -29.78 -3.42 -7.89
N PRO A 98 -29.86 -4.75 -7.69
CA PRO A 98 -28.93 -5.48 -6.82
C PRO A 98 -27.45 -5.40 -7.26
N ASP A 99 -27.22 -5.16 -8.54
CA ASP A 99 -25.92 -5.02 -9.20
C ASP A 99 -25.41 -3.57 -9.25
N GLU A 100 -26.22 -2.60 -8.81
CA GLU A 100 -25.82 -1.21 -8.66
C GLU A 100 -25.80 -0.83 -7.18
N THR A 101 -24.63 -0.43 -6.71
CA THR A 101 -24.40 -0.02 -5.32
C THR A 101 -23.90 1.41 -5.26
N PRO A 102 -24.65 2.40 -5.78
CA PRO A 102 -24.28 3.80 -5.62
C PRO A 102 -24.10 4.11 -4.15
N PHE A 103 -23.00 4.77 -3.83
CA PHE A 103 -22.54 5.05 -2.48
C PHE A 103 -22.09 3.87 -1.61
N GLY A 104 -21.94 2.68 -2.22
CA GLY A 104 -21.52 1.47 -1.53
C GLY A 104 -20.04 1.46 -1.15
N ILE A 105 -19.67 0.48 -0.34
CA ILE A 105 -18.30 0.35 0.16
C ILE A 105 -17.28 0.10 -0.96
N GLU A 106 -17.71 -0.56 -2.03
CA GLU A 106 -16.90 -0.90 -3.20
C GLU A 106 -16.46 0.32 -4.01
N GLN A 107 -17.08 1.48 -3.81
CA GLN A 107 -16.62 2.74 -4.41
C GLN A 107 -15.20 3.14 -3.97
N LEU A 108 -14.73 2.62 -2.83
CA LEU A 108 -13.36 2.89 -2.32
C LEU A 108 -12.24 2.12 -3.04
N VAL A 109 -12.58 1.27 -4.01
CA VAL A 109 -11.63 0.41 -4.72
C VAL A 109 -11.08 1.13 -5.95
N GLY A 110 -9.76 1.17 -6.07
CA GLY A 110 -9.08 1.82 -7.20
C GLY A 110 -8.61 3.25 -6.91
N GLU A 111 -8.14 3.92 -7.96
CA GLU A 111 -7.69 5.30 -7.88
C GLU A 111 -8.89 6.24 -7.68
N PRO A 112 -8.72 7.40 -7.01
CA PRO A 112 -9.80 8.38 -6.88
C PRO A 112 -10.28 8.87 -8.25
N ASP A 113 -11.59 8.89 -8.45
CA ASP A 113 -12.20 9.30 -9.72
C ASP A 113 -13.16 10.49 -9.58
N VAL A 114 -13.34 11.02 -8.36
CA VAL A 114 -14.20 12.18 -8.10
C VAL A 114 -13.41 13.47 -7.91
N LEU A 115 -13.57 14.39 -8.87
CA LEU A 115 -12.90 15.70 -8.87
C LEU A 115 -13.80 16.86 -8.37
N ALA A 116 -15.09 16.62 -8.19
CA ALA A 116 -16.05 17.65 -7.81
C ALA A 116 -16.37 17.61 -6.31
N CYS A 117 -16.57 18.78 -5.69
CA CYS A 117 -17.18 18.90 -4.35
C CYS A 117 -18.68 18.61 -4.42
N SER A 118 -19.07 17.35 -4.61
CA SER A 118 -20.48 17.00 -4.68
C SER A 118 -20.72 15.58 -4.20
N PHE A 119 -21.92 15.34 -3.67
CA PHE A 119 -22.40 14.02 -3.27
C PHE A 119 -22.77 13.20 -4.52
N LEU A 120 -21.81 12.44 -5.03
CA LEU A 120 -21.89 11.65 -6.26
C LEU A 120 -21.89 10.14 -5.96
N PRO A 121 -22.60 9.32 -6.76
CA PRO A 121 -22.77 7.88 -6.50
C PRO A 121 -21.46 7.08 -6.54
N GLU A 122 -20.41 7.64 -7.14
CA GLU A 122 -19.03 7.10 -7.19
C GLU A 122 -18.28 7.26 -5.84
N LEU A 123 -18.88 7.87 -4.82
CA LEU A 123 -18.29 8.05 -3.49
C LEU A 123 -18.86 7.08 -2.49
N TRP A 124 -18.06 6.48 -1.61
CA TRP A 124 -18.64 5.82 -0.43
C TRP A 124 -19.31 6.85 0.49
N ALA A 125 -20.49 6.49 1.03
CA ALA A 125 -21.17 7.22 2.08
C ALA A 125 -21.69 6.28 3.18
N PRO A 126 -21.76 6.70 4.45
CA PRO A 126 -22.33 5.89 5.53
C PRO A 126 -23.84 5.73 5.37
N ALA A 127 -24.43 4.73 6.05
CA ALA A 127 -25.88 4.44 5.98
C ALA A 127 -26.78 5.60 6.43
N SER A 128 -26.26 6.48 7.27
CA SER A 128 -26.93 7.72 7.66
C SER A 128 -25.89 8.80 7.94
N GLN A 129 -26.31 10.06 7.84
CA GLN A 129 -25.47 11.24 8.12
C GLN A 129 -24.90 11.27 9.55
N ARG A 130 -25.48 10.49 10.47
CA ARG A 130 -25.09 10.45 11.89
C ARG A 130 -25.08 9.01 12.39
N ALA A 131 -24.36 8.15 11.68
CA ALA A 131 -24.17 6.75 12.04
C ALA A 131 -23.23 6.54 13.25
N GLY A 132 -22.66 7.61 13.81
CA GLY A 132 -21.61 7.53 14.83
C GLY A 132 -20.25 7.22 14.20
N VAL A 133 -19.45 6.41 14.90
CA VAL A 133 -18.18 5.91 14.36
C VAL A 133 -18.44 4.66 13.54
N VAL A 134 -17.97 4.66 12.30
CA VAL A 134 -18.04 3.53 11.38
C VAL A 134 -16.64 3.09 10.98
N THR A 135 -16.53 1.85 10.53
CA THR A 135 -15.25 1.22 10.21
C THR A 135 -15.26 0.73 8.77
N ILE A 136 -14.16 1.00 8.08
CA ILE A 136 -13.90 0.62 6.70
C ILE A 136 -12.62 -0.19 6.69
N THR A 137 -12.67 -1.43 6.21
CA THR A 137 -11.52 -2.30 6.02
C THR A 137 -11.16 -2.34 4.55
N LEU A 138 -9.89 -2.11 4.23
CA LEU A 138 -9.38 -2.01 2.87
C LEU A 138 -8.21 -2.98 2.72
N SER A 139 -8.18 -3.75 1.64
CA SER A 139 -7.09 -4.66 1.31
C SER A 139 -6.36 -4.23 0.05
N TYR A 140 -5.06 -4.53 0.00
CA TYR A 140 -4.13 -4.06 -1.01
C TYR A 140 -3.42 -5.24 -1.68
N ARG A 141 -3.05 -5.07 -2.95
CA ARG A 141 -2.43 -6.14 -3.75
C ARG A 141 -1.07 -6.56 -3.21
N THR A 142 -0.25 -5.59 -2.80
CA THR A 142 1.14 -5.83 -2.44
C THR A 142 1.36 -5.45 -0.98
N ALA A 143 1.79 -6.39 -0.17
CA ALA A 143 2.15 -6.08 1.21
C ALA A 143 3.43 -5.22 1.23
N VAL A 144 3.43 -4.13 2.02
CA VAL A 144 4.56 -3.18 2.09
C VAL A 144 4.96 -2.89 3.53
N PHE A 145 6.22 -2.50 3.74
CA PHE A 145 6.59 -1.77 4.96
C PHE A 145 6.04 -0.36 4.84
N ALA A 146 4.86 -0.13 5.42
CA ALA A 146 4.06 1.06 5.19
C ALA A 146 4.74 2.30 5.78
N THR A 147 4.79 3.38 4.99
CA THR A 147 5.41 4.68 5.34
C THR A 147 4.42 5.84 5.24
N GLY A 148 3.26 5.61 4.63
CA GLY A 148 2.22 6.63 4.56
C GLY A 148 0.88 6.09 4.08
N ILE A 149 -0.15 6.90 4.27
CA ILE A 149 -1.52 6.65 3.83
C ILE A 149 -2.05 7.93 3.17
N GLU A 150 -2.85 7.79 2.12
CA GLU A 150 -3.68 8.87 1.59
C GLU A 150 -5.15 8.48 1.68
N ILE A 151 -5.99 9.41 2.13
CA ILE A 151 -7.45 9.26 2.11
C ILE A 151 -8.02 10.43 1.32
N VAL A 152 -8.76 10.13 0.26
CA VAL A 152 -9.44 11.14 -0.57
C VAL A 152 -10.85 11.32 -0.03
N GLU A 153 -11.11 12.49 0.53
CA GLU A 153 -12.37 12.88 1.15
C GLU A 153 -13.06 13.92 0.28
N VAL A 154 -14.38 13.81 0.05
CA VAL A 154 -15.08 14.70 -0.87
C VAL A 154 -16.11 15.55 -0.15
N GLU A 155 -17.22 14.96 0.27
CA GLU A 155 -18.25 15.64 1.04
C GLU A 155 -17.91 15.60 2.53
N ASN A 156 -17.84 16.78 3.15
CA ASN A 156 -17.46 16.99 4.57
C ASN A 156 -16.15 16.30 5.02
N PRO A 157 -14.99 16.65 4.43
CA PRO A 157 -13.68 16.16 4.83
C PRO A 157 -13.31 16.50 6.28
N GLY A 158 -12.41 15.72 6.87
CA GLY A 158 -11.99 15.85 8.25
C GLY A 158 -12.67 14.87 9.19
N ALA A 159 -13.17 13.74 8.67
CA ALA A 159 -13.98 12.79 9.43
C ALA A 159 -13.19 11.59 9.95
N VAL A 160 -11.96 11.38 9.48
CA VAL A 160 -11.11 10.27 9.89
C VAL A 160 -10.58 10.53 11.30
N ILE A 161 -10.71 9.55 12.20
CA ILE A 161 -10.28 9.68 13.61
C ILE A 161 -9.20 8.68 14.01
N LYS A 162 -9.08 7.56 13.29
CA LYS A 162 -8.08 6.53 13.55
C LYS A 162 -7.82 5.72 12.28
N VAL A 163 -6.58 5.28 12.10
CA VAL A 163 -6.22 4.25 11.13
C VAL A 163 -5.40 3.17 11.81
N GLU A 164 -5.81 1.92 11.62
CA GLU A 164 -5.08 0.74 12.03
C GLU A 164 -4.57 0.00 10.80
N ALA A 165 -3.46 -0.70 10.95
CA ALA A 165 -2.91 -1.60 9.95
C ALA A 165 -3.03 -3.04 10.44
N VAL A 166 -3.16 -3.97 9.51
CA VAL A 166 -3.09 -5.40 9.77
C VAL A 166 -1.91 -5.98 9.00
N ALA A 167 -1.10 -6.79 9.68
CA ALA A 167 0.04 -7.43 9.04
C ALA A 167 -0.44 -8.50 8.05
N ALA A 168 0.25 -8.63 6.91
CA ALA A 168 -0.06 -9.62 5.87
C ALA A 168 0.10 -11.07 6.36
N ALA A 169 0.92 -11.28 7.40
CA ALA A 169 1.04 -12.57 8.10
C ALA A 169 -0.20 -12.91 8.97
N GLY A 170 -1.19 -12.01 9.03
CA GLY A 170 -2.31 -12.05 9.96
C GLY A 170 -1.95 -11.44 11.33
N GLY A 171 -2.93 -11.45 12.23
CA GLY A 171 -2.81 -10.93 13.59
C GLY A 171 -3.82 -9.82 13.90
N ASP A 172 -3.72 -9.31 15.13
CA ASP A 172 -4.58 -8.22 15.59
C ASP A 172 -4.20 -6.89 14.89
N PRO A 173 -5.19 -6.03 14.57
CA PRO A 173 -4.91 -4.69 14.08
C PRO A 173 -4.05 -3.87 15.06
N PHE A 174 -3.16 -3.04 14.52
CA PHE A 174 -2.36 -2.10 15.31
C PHE A 174 -2.49 -0.68 14.79
N THR A 175 -2.62 0.28 15.72
CA THR A 175 -2.78 1.70 15.39
C THR A 175 -1.53 2.26 14.71
N VAL A 176 -1.70 2.84 13.52
CA VAL A 176 -0.64 3.58 12.81
C VAL A 176 -0.88 5.09 12.85
N TRP A 177 -2.13 5.51 13.08
CA TRP A 177 -2.49 6.91 13.28
C TRP A 177 -3.76 7.04 14.12
N GLU A 178 -3.82 8.06 14.96
CA GLU A 178 -5.02 8.46 15.72
C GLU A 178 -4.93 9.97 16.00
N GLY A 179 -6.03 10.68 15.81
CA GLY A 179 -6.08 12.13 16.04
C GLY A 179 -7.20 12.83 15.30
N ASP A 180 -7.02 14.14 15.12
CA ASP A 180 -7.95 14.98 14.37
C ASP A 180 -7.48 15.12 12.92
N ASP A 181 -8.33 14.73 11.97
CA ASP A 181 -8.12 14.99 10.55
C ASP A 181 -8.26 16.51 10.26
N PRO A 182 -7.19 17.18 9.79
CA PRO A 182 -7.20 18.61 9.54
C PRO A 182 -7.81 18.98 8.17
N THR A 183 -8.21 18.03 7.35
CA THR A 183 -8.68 18.27 5.98
C THR A 183 -9.99 19.04 5.97
N ARG A 184 -10.06 20.13 5.19
CA ARG A 184 -11.26 20.99 5.08
C ARG A 184 -11.64 21.35 3.66
N ALA A 185 -10.70 21.26 2.73
CA ALA A 185 -10.95 21.50 1.31
C ALA A 185 -11.63 20.26 0.71
N CYS A 186 -12.50 20.48 -0.27
CA CYS A 186 -13.12 19.42 -1.06
C CYS A 186 -12.73 19.56 -2.55
N PRO A 187 -12.61 18.43 -3.26
CA PRO A 187 -12.04 17.20 -2.73
C PRO A 187 -10.75 17.49 -1.95
N GLY A 188 -10.57 16.81 -0.83
CA GLY A 188 -9.43 16.93 0.06
C GLY A 188 -8.64 15.63 0.08
N ILE A 189 -7.32 15.74 0.22
CA ILE A 189 -6.46 14.57 0.39
C ILE A 189 -5.85 14.65 1.78
N PHE A 190 -6.30 13.77 2.67
CA PHE A 190 -5.69 13.61 3.97
C PHE A 190 -4.44 12.72 3.83
N ARG A 191 -3.27 13.34 4.02
CA ARG A 191 -1.97 12.66 3.96
C ARG A 191 -1.47 12.35 5.36
N ILE A 192 -1.28 11.06 5.62
CA ILE A 192 -0.82 10.57 6.92
C ILE A 192 0.57 9.96 6.75
N PRO A 193 1.65 10.71 7.01
CA PRO A 193 2.97 10.10 7.13
C PRO A 193 3.01 9.25 8.40
N ILE A 194 3.47 8.00 8.28
CA ILE A 194 3.63 7.10 9.43
C ILE A 194 5.09 6.67 9.56
N THR A 195 5.52 6.40 10.79
CA THR A 195 6.81 5.72 11.00
C THR A 195 6.74 4.37 10.29
N GLN A 196 7.78 4.06 9.50
CA GLN A 196 7.82 2.82 8.73
C GLN A 196 7.45 1.62 9.60
N THR A 197 6.47 0.82 9.16
CA THR A 197 6.09 -0.38 9.88
C THR A 197 7.23 -1.41 9.84
N THR A 198 7.36 -2.18 10.91
CA THR A 198 8.33 -3.29 10.98
C THR A 198 7.82 -4.57 10.34
N GLN A 199 6.52 -4.63 10.07
CA GLN A 199 5.81 -5.74 9.44
C GLN A 199 5.26 -5.30 8.08
N LEU A 200 5.15 -6.25 7.16
CA LEU A 200 4.46 -6.03 5.89
C LEU A 200 2.96 -5.88 6.16
N VAL A 201 2.36 -4.81 5.65
CA VAL A 201 0.95 -4.46 5.78
C VAL A 201 0.29 -4.55 4.41
N ASP A 202 -0.85 -5.22 4.34
CA ASP A 202 -1.70 -5.34 3.14
C ASP A 202 -3.16 -4.99 3.44
N LYS A 203 -3.46 -4.54 4.65
CA LYS A 203 -4.81 -4.15 5.06
C LYS A 203 -4.78 -2.96 6.01
N LEU A 204 -5.71 -2.04 5.78
CA LEU A 204 -5.99 -0.91 6.65
C LEU A 204 -7.41 -1.02 7.21
N ILE A 205 -7.60 -0.48 8.42
CA ILE A 205 -8.90 -0.27 9.04
C ILE A 205 -9.01 1.22 9.35
N VAL A 206 -9.88 1.92 8.63
CA VAL A 206 -10.14 3.35 8.77
C VAL A 206 -11.39 3.55 9.61
N HIS A 207 -11.27 4.36 10.66
CA HIS A 207 -12.37 4.74 11.53
C HIS A 207 -12.81 6.16 11.18
N VAL A 208 -14.09 6.29 10.85
CA VAL A 208 -14.70 7.55 10.40
C VAL A 208 -15.77 7.96 11.39
N ASN A 209 -15.64 9.15 11.97
CA ASN A 209 -16.68 9.75 12.78
C ASN A 209 -17.65 10.53 11.88
N THR A 210 -18.84 9.98 11.65
CA THR A 210 -19.85 10.63 10.81
C THR A 210 -20.53 11.83 11.50
N GLU A 211 -20.29 12.03 12.80
CA GLU A 211 -20.87 13.11 13.59
C GLU A 211 -19.93 14.30 13.80
N ILE A 212 -18.91 14.48 12.94
CA ILE A 212 -18.01 15.62 13.04
C ILE A 212 -18.78 16.95 13.06
N ARG A 213 -18.26 17.92 13.82
CA ARG A 213 -18.79 19.28 13.88
C ARG A 213 -17.68 20.24 13.51
N HIS A 214 -17.75 20.82 12.32
CA HIS A 214 -16.83 21.90 12.00
C HIS A 214 -17.24 23.16 12.77
N LYS A 215 -16.27 23.79 13.45
CA LYS A 215 -16.51 25.04 14.22
C LYS A 215 -17.19 26.14 13.39
N ASN A 216 -16.98 26.14 12.08
CA ASN A 216 -17.56 27.10 11.13
C ASN A 216 -18.75 26.55 10.32
N ARG A 217 -19.15 25.28 10.53
CA ARG A 217 -20.37 24.66 9.98
C ARG A 217 -21.07 23.86 11.09
N PRO A 218 -21.83 24.52 11.98
CA PRO A 218 -22.40 23.89 13.19
C PRO A 218 -23.52 22.87 12.89
N PHE A 219 -24.05 22.87 11.67
CA PHE A 219 -25.03 21.91 11.16
C PHE A 219 -24.42 21.21 9.94
N LEU A 220 -23.82 20.03 10.14
CA LEU A 220 -23.63 19.10 9.03
C LEU A 220 -24.96 18.40 8.82
N THR A 221 -25.65 18.77 7.76
CA THR A 221 -26.88 18.13 7.29
C THR A 221 -26.61 17.20 6.10
N ASP A 222 -25.34 16.95 5.79
CA ASP A 222 -24.89 16.24 4.61
C ASP A 222 -23.96 15.09 5.01
N TYR A 223 -23.76 14.13 4.12
CA TYR A 223 -22.95 12.95 4.37
C TYR A 223 -21.46 13.31 4.49
N VAL A 224 -20.72 12.53 5.27
CA VAL A 224 -19.28 12.36 5.08
C VAL A 224 -19.10 11.37 3.95
N THR A 225 -18.21 11.66 3.01
CA THR A 225 -17.92 10.73 1.91
C THR A 225 -16.44 10.62 1.60
N LEU A 226 -16.05 9.43 1.14
CA LEU A 226 -14.70 9.09 0.75
C LEU A 226 -14.73 8.57 -0.70
N ASP A 227 -13.67 8.86 -1.44
CA ASP A 227 -13.49 8.43 -2.83
C ASP A 227 -12.53 7.24 -2.87
N ALA A 228 -11.29 7.40 -2.39
CA ALA A 228 -10.29 6.34 -2.41
C ALA A 228 -9.35 6.39 -1.21
N VAL A 229 -8.72 5.25 -0.91
CA VAL A 229 -7.67 5.14 0.11
C VAL A 229 -6.42 4.46 -0.45
N GLY A 230 -5.29 5.15 -0.32
CA GLY A 230 -3.99 4.73 -0.81
C GLY A 230 -3.04 4.32 0.31
N LEU A 231 -2.25 3.27 0.06
CA LEU A 231 -1.19 2.80 0.94
C LEU A 231 0.17 3.04 0.28
N TYR A 232 1.09 3.60 1.05
CA TYR A 232 2.46 3.87 0.65
C TYR A 232 3.41 3.03 1.47
N GLY A 233 4.43 2.49 0.81
CA GLY A 233 5.47 1.83 1.55
C GLY A 233 6.56 1.26 0.67
N ILE A 234 7.46 0.57 1.32
CA ILE A 234 8.57 -0.11 0.67
C ILE A 234 8.13 -1.55 0.42
N ALA A 235 7.99 -1.93 -0.85
CA ALA A 235 7.69 -3.32 -1.18
C ALA A 235 8.93 -4.20 -0.90
N PRO A 236 8.74 -5.44 -0.40
CA PRO A 236 9.84 -6.37 -0.30
C PRO A 236 10.37 -6.65 -1.71
N SER A 237 11.69 -6.64 -1.88
CA SER A 237 12.31 -7.10 -3.13
C SER A 237 11.83 -8.53 -3.36
N SER A 238 11.10 -8.77 -4.44
CA SER A 238 10.71 -10.12 -4.83
C SER A 238 11.98 -10.99 -4.91
N PRO A 239 12.02 -12.19 -4.29
CA PRO A 239 13.19 -13.08 -4.37
C PRO A 239 13.60 -13.42 -5.80
N ASP A 240 12.68 -13.29 -6.76
CA ASP A 240 12.84 -13.78 -8.13
C ASP A 240 13.32 -12.73 -9.13
N GLY A 241 13.54 -11.46 -8.74
CA GLY A 241 14.05 -10.44 -9.67
C GLY A 241 13.22 -10.24 -10.94
N GLY A 242 11.97 -10.73 -10.96
CA GLY A 242 11.06 -10.67 -12.11
C GLY A 242 10.36 -9.33 -12.18
N THR A 243 10.49 -8.64 -13.30
CA THR A 243 9.88 -7.36 -13.64
C THR A 243 8.41 -7.48 -14.10
N ASP A 244 7.68 -8.50 -13.65
CA ASP A 244 6.33 -8.82 -14.14
C ASP A 244 5.22 -8.27 -13.23
N ALA A 245 5.18 -6.96 -13.02
CA ALA A 245 4.02 -6.34 -12.36
C ALA A 245 3.51 -5.05 -13.03
N LEU A 246 4.04 -4.65 -14.20
CA LEU A 246 3.58 -3.43 -14.88
C LEU A 246 3.18 -3.59 -16.35
N ASP A 247 3.12 -4.81 -16.91
CA ASP A 247 2.57 -4.97 -18.27
C ASP A 247 1.73 -6.25 -18.41
N ALA A 248 0.43 -6.09 -18.20
CA ALA A 248 -0.57 -6.99 -18.73
C ALA A 248 -1.62 -6.16 -19.46
N SER A 249 -1.17 -5.40 -20.47
CA SER A 249 -2.02 -5.08 -21.60
C SER A 249 -2.23 -6.37 -22.41
N PRO A 250 -3.46 -6.80 -22.74
CA PRO A 250 -3.67 -7.96 -23.60
C PRO A 250 -3.29 -7.59 -25.03
N ASP A 251 -2.05 -7.87 -25.41
CA ASP A 251 -1.62 -7.76 -26.80
C ASP A 251 -2.30 -8.88 -27.61
N VAL A 252 -3.29 -8.47 -28.40
CA VAL A 252 -3.94 -9.30 -29.40
C VAL A 252 -2.92 -9.51 -30.53
N GLY A 253 -2.15 -10.59 -30.42
CA GLY A 253 -1.28 -11.04 -31.51
C GLY A 253 -2.07 -11.34 -32.78
N PRO A 254 -1.57 -10.93 -33.97
CA PRO A 254 -2.28 -11.15 -35.22
C PRO A 254 -2.03 -12.58 -35.74
N ASP A 255 -3.11 -13.12 -36.30
CA ASP A 255 -3.13 -14.07 -37.42
C ASP A 255 -2.73 -15.54 -37.15
N ALA A 256 -3.76 -16.39 -37.11
CA ALA A 256 -3.67 -17.77 -37.56
C ALA A 256 -4.94 -18.10 -38.34
N SER A 257 -4.91 -17.76 -39.63
CA SER A 257 -5.77 -18.34 -40.66
C SER A 257 -5.66 -19.87 -40.69
N PRO A 258 -6.76 -20.61 -40.84
CA PRO A 258 -6.72 -21.88 -41.53
C PRO A 258 -7.59 -21.86 -42.79
N ASP A 259 -6.89 -22.03 -43.89
CA ASP A 259 -7.34 -22.44 -45.20
C ASP A 259 -8.11 -23.77 -45.11
N VAL A 260 -9.41 -23.77 -45.41
CA VAL A 260 -10.14 -24.99 -45.82
C VAL A 260 -11.05 -24.61 -46.98
N GLY A 261 -10.68 -25.13 -48.15
CA GLY A 261 -11.42 -25.01 -49.41
C GLY A 261 -12.74 -25.81 -49.45
N PRO A 262 -13.40 -25.83 -50.61
CA PRO A 262 -14.84 -25.70 -50.71
C PRO A 262 -15.53 -27.05 -50.91
N ASP A 263 -16.74 -27.18 -50.36
CA ASP A 263 -17.76 -28.05 -50.93
C ASP A 263 -19.15 -27.47 -50.63
N ALA A 264 -19.76 -26.90 -51.67
CA ALA A 264 -21.21 -26.79 -51.77
C ALA A 264 -21.78 -28.18 -52.09
N PRO A 265 -23.03 -28.45 -51.70
CA PRO A 265 -24.04 -28.32 -52.74
C PRO A 265 -25.34 -27.63 -52.31
N SER A 266 -25.92 -27.06 -53.35
CA SER A 266 -27.22 -26.41 -53.51
C SER A 266 -28.44 -27.28 -53.18
N ALA A 267 -29.59 -26.58 -53.12
CA ALA A 267 -31.00 -27.01 -53.17
C ALA A 267 -31.66 -27.11 -51.78
N ASP A 268 -32.89 -26.66 -51.53
CA ASP A 268 -33.97 -26.17 -52.40
C ASP A 268 -35.00 -25.42 -51.52
N ALA A 269 -35.92 -24.74 -52.21
CA ALA A 269 -37.06 -23.97 -51.76
C ALA A 269 -37.96 -24.60 -50.67
N GLY A 270 -38.65 -23.73 -49.93
CA GLY A 270 -39.74 -24.13 -49.05
C GLY A 270 -40.36 -22.97 -48.28
N VAL A 271 -41.11 -22.14 -49.00
CA VAL A 271 -42.18 -21.30 -48.42
C VAL A 271 -43.19 -22.22 -47.75
N ASP A 272 -43.59 -21.95 -46.49
CA ASP A 272 -45.03 -22.01 -46.18
C ASP A 272 -45.44 -21.13 -44.99
N GLN A 273 -46.54 -20.43 -45.21
CA GLN A 273 -47.30 -19.69 -44.20
C GLN A 273 -48.38 -20.61 -43.60
N SER A 274 -48.86 -20.23 -42.41
CA SER A 274 -50.21 -20.53 -41.90
C SER A 274 -50.44 -21.91 -41.25
N THR A 275 -50.76 -21.94 -39.94
CA THR A 275 -52.14 -22.09 -39.42
C THR A 275 -52.16 -22.39 -37.91
N SER A 276 -53.01 -21.63 -37.21
CA SER A 276 -53.84 -21.97 -36.04
C SER A 276 -53.51 -23.15 -35.10
N GLY A 277 -53.50 -22.82 -33.80
CA GLY A 277 -53.80 -23.70 -32.66
C GLY A 277 -54.03 -22.86 -31.42
#